data_AF-R6FK85-F1
#
_entry.id   AF-R6FK85-F1
#
_cell.length_a   1.000
_cell.length_b   1.000
_cell.length_c   1.000
_cell.angle_alpha   90.00
_cell.angle_beta   90.00
_cell.angle_gamma   90.00
#
_symmetry.space_group_name_H-M   'P 1'
#
loop_
_entity.id
_entity.type
_entity.pdbx_description
1 polymer ?
#
loop_
_entity_poly.entity_id
_entity_poly.type
_entity_poly.pdbx_seq_one_letter_code
_entity_poly.pdbx_strand_id
1 'polypeptide(L)'
;MKRLSYIIYSLLVLLSAQPLAAKIRLPKLVSDRMVLQRDTELKIWGWADPAEKVTVRFRGSFYNTEADDKGNWQVMLPAQTAGGPFIMEVNELTIRDVLVGDVWLMSGQSNQETPIHRLVEKFPEIPVSNNHMIRHYKVPTQDSKEELKEEIAGDAVWHSATSSEVMNWTSLAYFFAVETYNYTGLPVGVIVSSLGGSSIQSWVSQEHLKEVPRYVVDQEAFEAVKQARQDKGEGLWYKKDWNDSDWQTIDVPSTWAEKGIQTKGAIWYRKSFVCPASMVGRHAKLYMGRMADDDRVYVNGCLVGHTTYFGPPRKYDVPAGVLVEGVNNITLRLEAVNGYGEIVPDKPYLLKGDADEVNLEGEWKYAVGYDKREADKYADRLKNLRQAGSGLYNGMIYPIRHWKVRGAVWYQGESNTGRPDEYYPMLKGLVENWRELWNMPDMPFFLVQLPNYMKKHDKPTDSGWARLREAQLKAALTIPNTSLAVTYDVGEWNDIHPLDKKSVAKRLFLGAKKLAYGEKLVCQGPVYKDMKIEGNRIILTFDTQGRGLKSRGGALKHFAIAGEDRKFVWADAVIKGNKVVVSSSEIEHPVAVRYAWSDNPSDANLCNKDGLLASPFRTDIW
;
A
#
# COMPACT_ATOMS: atom_id res chain seq x y z
N MET A 1 -2.41 0.02 -73.52
CA MET A 1 -2.05 -0.87 -72.39
C MET A 1 -1.26 -0.14 -71.29
N LYS A 2 -1.78 0.96 -70.72
CA LYS A 2 -1.11 1.69 -69.60
C LYS A 2 -2.09 2.34 -68.60
N ARG A 3 -3.36 1.93 -68.59
CA ARG A 3 -4.37 2.45 -67.64
C ARG A 3 -5.09 1.37 -66.81
N LEU A 4 -4.80 0.09 -67.05
CA LEU A 4 -5.41 -1.03 -66.32
C LEU A 4 -4.55 -1.54 -65.16
N SER A 5 -3.29 -1.10 -65.05
CA SER A 5 -2.34 -1.60 -64.04
C SER A 5 -2.37 -0.83 -62.71
N TYR A 6 -2.98 0.35 -62.67
CA TYR A 6 -3.08 1.15 -61.43
C TYR A 6 -4.30 0.79 -60.57
N ILE A 7 -5.38 0.25 -61.16
CA ILE A 7 -6.58 -0.14 -60.40
C ILE A 7 -6.36 -1.46 -59.64
N ILE A 8 -5.47 -2.33 -60.13
CA ILE A 8 -5.17 -3.62 -59.48
C ILE A 8 -4.22 -3.44 -58.28
N TYR A 9 -3.34 -2.43 -58.29
CA TYR A 9 -2.50 -2.11 -57.13
C TYR A 9 -3.24 -1.36 -56.01
N SER A 10 -4.31 -0.62 -56.34
CA SER A 10 -5.18 0.00 -55.32
C SER A 10 -6.13 -0.99 -54.64
N LEU A 11 -6.48 -2.10 -55.31
CA LEU A 11 -7.33 -3.14 -54.73
C LEU A 11 -6.58 -4.17 -53.87
N LEU A 12 -5.26 -4.32 -54.05
CA LEU A 12 -4.43 -5.26 -53.27
C LEU A 12 -3.94 -4.70 -51.92
N VAL A 13 -4.08 -3.40 -51.66
CA VAL A 13 -3.73 -2.78 -50.37
C VAL A 13 -4.92 -2.78 -49.38
N LEU A 14 -6.12 -3.15 -49.83
CA LEU A 14 -7.35 -3.17 -49.02
C LEU A 14 -7.68 -4.53 -48.39
N LEU A 15 -6.82 -5.55 -48.51
CA LEU A 15 -7.11 -6.93 -48.09
C LEU A 15 -6.16 -7.51 -47.03
N SER A 16 -5.40 -6.67 -46.33
CA SER A 16 -4.59 -7.08 -45.19
C SER A 16 -4.74 -6.18 -43.97
N ALA A 17 -5.95 -5.67 -43.72
CA ALA A 17 -6.34 -5.29 -42.38
C ALA A 17 -6.81 -6.57 -41.67
N GLN A 18 -5.87 -7.34 -41.10
CA GLN A 18 -6.24 -8.24 -40.01
C GLN A 18 -6.95 -7.36 -38.98
N PRO A 19 -8.16 -7.70 -38.49
CA PRO A 19 -8.70 -7.00 -37.34
C PRO A 19 -7.64 -7.16 -36.26
N LEU A 20 -7.03 -6.04 -35.85
CA LEU A 20 -6.27 -6.01 -34.63
C LEU A 20 -7.32 -6.36 -33.57
N ALA A 21 -7.36 -7.63 -33.14
CA ALA A 21 -8.23 -8.04 -32.07
C ALA A 21 -7.70 -7.33 -30.83
N ALA A 22 -8.31 -6.17 -30.56
CA ALA A 22 -8.17 -5.44 -29.34
C ALA A 22 -8.34 -6.42 -28.18
N LYS A 23 -7.37 -6.43 -27.26
CA LYS A 23 -7.37 -7.40 -26.16
C LYS A 23 -8.05 -6.77 -24.96
N ILE A 24 -9.23 -7.28 -24.61
CA ILE A 24 -9.81 -7.03 -23.30
C ILE A 24 -8.80 -7.41 -22.23
N ARG A 25 -8.64 -6.53 -21.25
CA ARG A 25 -7.78 -6.72 -20.10
C ARG A 25 -8.58 -6.59 -18.82
N LEU A 26 -8.41 -7.54 -17.92
CA LEU A 26 -9.07 -7.58 -16.63
C LEU A 26 -8.12 -7.14 -15.52
N PRO A 27 -8.64 -6.53 -14.43
CA PRO A 27 -7.86 -6.32 -13.21
C PRO A 27 -7.45 -7.66 -12.62
N LYS A 28 -6.29 -7.73 -11.96
CA LYS A 28 -5.72 -8.98 -11.42
C LYS A 28 -6.65 -9.74 -10.46
N LEU A 29 -7.52 -9.02 -9.73
CA LEU A 29 -8.54 -9.60 -8.86
C LEU A 29 -9.65 -10.36 -9.60
N VAL A 30 -9.98 -9.93 -10.82
CA VAL A 30 -10.94 -10.63 -11.69
C VAL A 30 -10.17 -11.72 -12.44
N SER A 31 -10.05 -12.87 -11.81
CA SER A 31 -9.26 -14.00 -12.33
C SER A 31 -9.83 -15.34 -11.84
N ASP A 32 -9.26 -16.44 -12.33
CA ASP A 32 -9.66 -17.78 -11.94
C ASP A 32 -9.66 -17.95 -10.41
N ARG A 33 -10.57 -18.78 -9.90
CA ARG A 33 -10.70 -19.12 -8.47
C ARG A 33 -11.13 -17.96 -7.57
N MET A 34 -11.58 -16.84 -8.14
CA MET A 34 -12.06 -15.69 -7.39
C MET A 34 -13.32 -15.99 -6.57
N VAL A 35 -13.53 -15.19 -5.53
CA VAL A 35 -14.77 -15.20 -4.72
C VAL A 35 -15.45 -13.85 -4.79
N LEU A 36 -16.67 -13.82 -5.32
CA LEU A 36 -17.53 -12.65 -5.36
C LEU A 36 -18.38 -12.57 -4.09
N GLN A 37 -18.60 -11.36 -3.58
CA GLN A 37 -19.45 -11.13 -2.41
C GLN A 37 -20.93 -11.40 -2.75
N ARG A 38 -21.58 -12.29 -2.00
CA ARG A 38 -23.03 -12.56 -2.13
C ARG A 38 -23.88 -11.40 -1.63
N ASP A 39 -25.17 -11.43 -2.00
CA ASP A 39 -26.24 -10.57 -1.46
C ASP A 39 -25.98 -9.06 -1.61
N THR A 40 -25.20 -8.67 -2.61
CA THR A 40 -24.93 -7.28 -2.95
C THR A 40 -24.69 -7.13 -4.45
N GLU A 41 -24.89 -5.93 -4.98
CA GLU A 41 -24.56 -5.62 -6.37
C GLU A 41 -23.04 -5.70 -6.57
N LEU A 42 -22.62 -6.32 -7.68
CA LEU A 42 -21.23 -6.63 -7.97
C LEU A 42 -20.77 -5.90 -9.23
N LYS A 43 -19.65 -5.19 -9.13
CA LYS A 43 -19.00 -4.58 -10.27
C LYS A 43 -18.00 -5.55 -10.89
N ILE A 44 -18.10 -5.78 -12.19
CA ILE A 44 -17.06 -6.39 -13.01
C ILE A 44 -16.57 -5.32 -13.99
N TRP A 45 -15.26 -5.14 -14.09
CA TRP A 45 -14.65 -4.04 -14.85
C TRP A 45 -13.35 -4.47 -15.50
N GLY A 46 -12.86 -3.64 -16.42
CA GLY A 46 -11.59 -3.85 -17.09
C GLY A 46 -11.29 -2.72 -18.07
N TRP A 47 -10.37 -3.03 -18.98
CA TRP A 47 -9.93 -2.16 -20.05
C TRP A 47 -10.10 -2.84 -21.41
N ALA A 48 -10.35 -2.05 -22.43
CA ALA A 48 -10.55 -2.46 -23.81
C ALA A 48 -10.23 -1.26 -24.73
N ASP A 49 -10.24 -1.44 -26.06
CA ASP A 49 -10.09 -0.29 -26.95
C ASP A 49 -11.32 0.64 -26.82
N PRO A 50 -11.17 1.97 -27.01
CA PRO A 50 -12.30 2.89 -26.98
C PRO A 50 -13.42 2.45 -27.93
N ALA A 51 -14.67 2.55 -27.47
CA ALA A 51 -15.87 2.08 -28.17
C ALA A 51 -15.95 0.54 -28.39
N GLU A 52 -15.05 -0.25 -27.81
CA GLU A 52 -15.12 -1.71 -27.89
C GLU A 52 -16.33 -2.24 -27.11
N LYS A 53 -17.12 -3.11 -27.74
CA LYS A 53 -18.28 -3.75 -27.12
C LYS A 53 -17.82 -4.90 -26.22
N VAL A 54 -18.28 -4.88 -24.98
CA VAL A 54 -17.96 -5.89 -23.97
C VAL A 54 -19.23 -6.59 -23.51
N THR A 55 -19.22 -7.91 -23.57
CA THR A 55 -20.27 -8.79 -23.06
C THR A 55 -19.71 -9.65 -21.93
N VAL A 56 -20.31 -9.54 -20.75
CA VAL A 56 -20.07 -10.42 -19.61
C VAL A 56 -21.20 -11.43 -19.52
N ARG A 57 -20.87 -12.73 -19.50
CA ARG A 57 -21.82 -13.81 -19.24
C ARG A 57 -21.55 -14.42 -17.87
N PHE A 58 -22.57 -14.45 -17.01
CA PHE A 58 -22.48 -15.08 -15.70
C PHE A 58 -23.81 -15.72 -15.31
N ARG A 59 -23.77 -17.01 -14.93
CA ARG A 59 -24.95 -17.80 -14.53
C ARG A 59 -26.13 -17.73 -15.52
N GLY A 60 -25.83 -17.77 -16.82
CA GLY A 60 -26.82 -17.75 -17.90
C GLY A 60 -27.33 -16.36 -18.29
N SER A 61 -26.99 -15.32 -17.52
CA SER A 61 -27.33 -13.93 -17.83
C SER A 61 -26.23 -13.25 -18.65
N PHE A 62 -26.64 -12.32 -19.51
CA PHE A 62 -25.75 -11.49 -20.33
C PHE A 62 -25.81 -10.03 -19.87
N TYR A 63 -24.65 -9.41 -19.73
CA TYR A 63 -24.48 -8.01 -19.35
C TYR A 63 -23.62 -7.34 -20.43
N ASN A 64 -24.16 -6.34 -21.11
CA ASN A 64 -23.48 -5.67 -22.22
C ASN A 64 -23.12 -4.25 -21.83
N THR A 65 -21.92 -3.81 -22.22
CA THR A 65 -21.44 -2.43 -22.09
C THR A 65 -20.52 -2.12 -23.27
N GLU A 66 -20.09 -0.87 -23.34
CA GLU A 66 -19.05 -0.39 -24.25
C GLU A 66 -17.94 0.28 -23.42
N ALA A 67 -16.71 0.21 -23.90
CA ALA A 67 -15.59 0.92 -23.29
C ALA A 67 -15.63 2.42 -23.62
N ASP A 68 -15.32 3.24 -22.61
CA ASP A 68 -15.29 4.70 -22.74
C ASP A 68 -14.10 5.19 -23.59
N ASP A 69 -14.02 6.50 -23.82
CA ASP A 69 -12.94 7.14 -24.61
C ASP A 69 -11.53 6.89 -24.01
N LYS A 70 -11.45 6.46 -22.74
CA LYS A 70 -10.22 6.12 -22.03
C LYS A 70 -9.98 4.61 -22.00
N GLY A 71 -10.84 3.82 -22.65
CA GLY A 71 -10.79 2.37 -22.70
C GLY A 71 -11.31 1.67 -21.44
N ASN A 72 -11.95 2.35 -20.49
CA ASN A 72 -12.51 1.69 -19.30
C ASN A 72 -13.91 1.16 -19.59
N TRP A 73 -14.22 -0.03 -19.07
CA TRP A 73 -15.57 -0.58 -19.11
C TRP A 73 -15.97 -1.18 -17.76
N GLN A 74 -17.27 -1.24 -17.50
CA GLN A 74 -17.82 -1.92 -16.34
C GLN A 74 -19.24 -2.44 -16.59
N VAL A 75 -19.62 -3.50 -15.90
CA VAL A 75 -21.01 -3.97 -15.78
C VAL A 75 -21.36 -4.15 -14.32
N MET A 76 -22.64 -3.95 -13.99
CA MET A 76 -23.18 -4.23 -12.66
C MET A 76 -24.00 -5.51 -12.70
N LEU A 77 -23.58 -6.50 -11.93
CA LEU A 77 -24.29 -7.75 -11.72
C LEU A 77 -25.22 -7.56 -10.52
N PRO A 78 -26.52 -7.92 -10.62
CA PRO A 78 -27.42 -7.89 -9.48
C PRO A 78 -26.95 -8.86 -8.40
N ALA A 79 -27.51 -8.72 -7.19
CA ALA A 79 -27.18 -9.57 -6.06
C ALA A 79 -27.20 -11.07 -6.41
N GLN A 80 -26.11 -11.76 -6.06
CA GLN A 80 -25.91 -13.17 -6.37
C GLN A 80 -26.12 -14.03 -5.14
N THR A 81 -26.80 -15.16 -5.31
CA THR A 81 -26.90 -16.19 -4.26
C THR A 81 -25.61 -16.98 -4.16
N ALA A 82 -25.25 -17.38 -2.94
CA ALA A 82 -24.03 -18.14 -2.67
C ALA A 82 -23.98 -19.47 -3.43
N GLY A 83 -22.77 -19.91 -3.80
CA GLY A 83 -22.54 -21.19 -4.47
C GLY A 83 -21.33 -21.18 -5.40
N GLY A 84 -21.29 -22.16 -6.30
CA GLY A 84 -20.22 -22.38 -7.27
C GLY A 84 -19.64 -23.80 -7.16
N PRO A 85 -18.59 -24.12 -7.92
CA PRO A 85 -17.91 -23.23 -8.86
C PRO A 85 -18.75 -22.90 -10.11
N PHE A 86 -18.67 -21.65 -10.54
CA PHE A 86 -19.26 -21.15 -11.78
C PHE A 86 -18.18 -20.80 -12.81
N ILE A 87 -18.63 -20.53 -14.03
CA ILE A 87 -17.81 -19.93 -15.09
C ILE A 87 -18.35 -18.52 -15.35
N MET A 88 -17.45 -17.56 -15.50
CA MET A 88 -17.74 -16.23 -16.02
C MET A 88 -16.99 -16.06 -17.34
N GLU A 89 -17.65 -15.49 -18.34
CA GLU A 89 -17.00 -15.15 -19.61
C GLU A 89 -17.07 -13.65 -19.82
N VAL A 90 -15.99 -13.09 -20.36
CA VAL A 90 -15.89 -11.68 -20.76
C VAL A 90 -15.36 -11.67 -22.18
N ASN A 91 -16.25 -11.46 -23.15
CA ASN A 91 -16.02 -11.77 -24.56
C ASN A 91 -15.35 -13.16 -24.73
N GLU A 92 -14.12 -13.22 -25.25
CA GLU A 92 -13.34 -14.45 -25.46
C GLU A 92 -12.62 -14.96 -24.21
N LEU A 93 -12.54 -14.18 -23.14
CA LEU A 93 -11.90 -14.59 -21.88
C LEU A 93 -12.84 -15.48 -21.07
N THR A 94 -12.32 -16.61 -20.58
CA THR A 94 -13.04 -17.50 -19.66
C THR A 94 -12.38 -17.47 -18.30
N ILE A 95 -13.14 -17.07 -17.28
CA ILE A 95 -12.76 -17.11 -15.86
C ILE A 95 -13.43 -18.33 -15.23
N ARG A 96 -12.62 -19.22 -14.66
CA ARG A 96 -13.03 -20.53 -14.14
C ARG A 96 -13.05 -20.54 -12.62
N ASP A 97 -13.80 -21.48 -12.05
CA ASP A 97 -13.83 -21.73 -10.60
C ASP A 97 -14.28 -20.49 -9.80
N VAL A 98 -15.30 -19.79 -10.30
CA VAL A 98 -15.83 -18.59 -9.64
C VAL A 98 -16.79 -18.99 -8.52
N LEU A 99 -16.50 -18.58 -7.29
CA LEU A 99 -17.38 -18.76 -6.15
C LEU A 99 -18.15 -17.48 -5.83
N VAL A 100 -19.34 -17.64 -5.23
CA VAL A 100 -20.12 -16.54 -4.66
C VAL A 100 -20.32 -16.83 -3.17
N GLY A 101 -19.87 -15.94 -2.30
CA GLY A 101 -19.79 -16.22 -0.86
C GLY A 101 -19.52 -14.98 -0.01
N ASP A 102 -18.99 -15.19 1.20
CA ASP A 102 -18.59 -14.09 2.09
C ASP A 102 -17.13 -13.71 1.87
N VAL A 103 -16.87 -12.45 1.51
CA VAL A 103 -15.53 -11.93 1.23
C VAL A 103 -15.11 -10.97 2.33
N TRP A 104 -13.92 -11.17 2.90
CA TRP A 104 -13.40 -10.34 3.99
C TRP A 104 -12.09 -9.67 3.60
N LEU A 105 -11.95 -8.40 3.97
CA LEU A 105 -10.68 -7.68 3.90
C LEU A 105 -9.89 -7.93 5.18
N MET A 106 -8.65 -8.42 5.04
CA MET A 106 -7.77 -8.76 6.14
C MET A 106 -6.50 -7.90 6.05
N SER A 107 -6.36 -6.91 6.93
CA SER A 107 -5.32 -5.89 6.80
C SER A 107 -4.56 -5.60 8.09
N GLY A 108 -3.37 -5.04 7.94
CA GLY A 108 -2.52 -4.64 9.06
C GLY A 108 -1.03 -4.83 8.78
N GLN A 109 -0.26 -5.14 9.82
CA GLN A 109 1.19 -5.31 9.71
C GLN A 109 1.65 -6.76 9.87
N SER A 110 2.85 -6.99 10.40
CA SER A 110 3.53 -8.29 10.43
C SER A 110 2.74 -9.40 11.14
N ASN A 111 1.92 -9.05 12.13
CA ASN A 111 1.01 -10.00 12.78
C ASN A 111 -0.15 -10.48 11.89
N GLN A 112 -0.45 -9.73 10.83
CA GLN A 112 -1.34 -10.09 9.72
C GLN A 112 -0.57 -10.70 8.54
N GLU A 113 0.73 -10.98 8.69
CA GLU A 113 1.57 -11.63 7.67
C GLU A 113 2.18 -12.95 8.14
N THR A 114 1.99 -13.33 9.41
CA THR A 114 2.57 -14.57 9.95
C THR A 114 2.14 -15.78 9.11
N PRO A 115 3.08 -16.45 8.42
CA PRO A 115 2.75 -17.53 7.50
C PRO A 115 2.37 -18.80 8.26
N ILE A 116 1.50 -19.61 7.66
CA ILE A 116 1.06 -20.89 8.24
C ILE A 116 2.22 -21.84 8.55
N HIS A 117 3.28 -21.86 7.73
CA HIS A 117 4.42 -22.74 7.99
C HIS A 117 5.04 -22.54 9.38
N ARG A 118 4.93 -21.35 10.00
CA ARG A 118 5.43 -21.09 11.37
C ARG A 118 4.56 -21.71 12.45
N LEU A 119 3.34 -22.12 12.10
CA LEU A 119 2.31 -22.57 13.03
C LEU A 119 2.03 -24.08 12.94
N VAL A 120 2.63 -24.79 11.98
CA VAL A 120 2.30 -26.20 11.71
C VAL A 120 2.61 -27.13 12.88
N GLU A 121 3.64 -26.83 13.68
CA GLU A 121 3.94 -27.62 14.89
C GLU A 121 2.85 -27.47 15.95
N LYS A 122 2.29 -26.27 16.09
CA LYS A 122 1.21 -25.97 17.04
C LYS A 122 -0.16 -26.44 16.53
N PHE A 123 -0.34 -26.45 15.21
CA PHE A 123 -1.58 -26.78 14.53
C PHE A 123 -1.32 -27.78 13.38
N PRO A 124 -1.05 -29.05 13.70
CA PRO A 124 -0.73 -30.09 12.72
C PRO A 124 -1.93 -30.46 11.84
N GLU A 125 -3.13 -29.97 12.12
CA GLU A 125 -4.31 -30.16 11.27
C GLU A 125 -4.29 -29.33 9.98
N ILE A 126 -3.50 -28.26 9.90
CA ILE A 126 -3.50 -27.36 8.73
C ILE A 126 -2.94 -28.05 7.47
N PRO A 127 -1.77 -28.72 7.51
CA PRO A 127 -1.18 -29.36 6.33
C PRO A 127 -2.00 -30.51 5.72
N VAL A 128 -3.03 -30.98 6.41
CA VAL A 128 -3.89 -32.08 5.94
C VAL A 128 -5.31 -31.61 5.59
N SER A 129 -5.60 -30.31 5.77
CA SER A 129 -6.89 -29.71 5.43
C SER A 129 -6.98 -29.40 3.94
N ASN A 130 -8.11 -29.75 3.31
CA ASN A 130 -8.40 -29.46 1.89
C ASN A 130 -9.82 -28.89 1.75
N ASN A 131 -9.95 -27.58 1.91
CA ASN A 131 -11.22 -26.88 1.75
C ASN A 131 -11.19 -25.97 0.52
N HIS A 132 -11.70 -26.47 -0.61
CA HIS A 132 -11.81 -25.72 -1.86
C HIS A 132 -12.83 -24.57 -1.82
N MET A 133 -13.65 -24.49 -0.76
CA MET A 133 -14.63 -23.41 -0.61
C MET A 133 -14.04 -22.17 0.07
N ILE A 134 -12.78 -22.23 0.53
CA ILE A 134 -12.06 -21.10 1.09
C ILE A 134 -10.96 -20.67 0.12
N ARG A 135 -10.94 -19.38 -0.25
CA ARG A 135 -9.95 -18.80 -1.16
C ARG A 135 -9.24 -17.59 -0.54
N HIS A 136 -8.00 -17.39 -0.94
CA HIS A 136 -7.13 -16.32 -0.45
C HIS A 136 -6.47 -15.60 -1.60
N TYR A 137 -6.47 -14.27 -1.53
CA TYR A 137 -5.74 -13.39 -2.44
C TYR A 137 -4.87 -12.45 -1.60
N LYS A 138 -3.54 -12.51 -1.76
CA LYS A 138 -2.62 -11.56 -1.13
C LYS A 138 -2.32 -10.44 -2.12
N VAL A 139 -2.67 -9.21 -1.76
CA VAL A 139 -2.30 -8.02 -2.51
C VAL A 139 -0.78 -7.84 -2.38
N PRO A 140 -0.04 -7.83 -3.50
CA PRO A 140 1.39 -7.54 -3.52
C PRO A 140 1.70 -6.17 -2.94
N THR A 141 2.86 -6.06 -2.31
CA THR A 141 3.31 -4.79 -1.75
C THR A 141 3.55 -3.78 -2.85
N GLN A 142 2.87 -2.65 -2.75
CA GLN A 142 3.00 -1.51 -3.63
C GLN A 142 2.86 -0.26 -2.76
N ASP A 143 3.98 0.38 -2.47
CA ASP A 143 4.01 1.64 -1.73
C ASP A 143 4.09 2.79 -2.74
N SER A 144 3.06 3.63 -2.77
CA SER A 144 3.04 4.82 -3.62
C SER A 144 2.60 6.03 -2.83
N LYS A 145 3.56 6.80 -2.33
CA LYS A 145 3.29 8.06 -1.61
C LYS A 145 2.67 9.14 -2.50
N GLU A 146 2.86 9.03 -3.81
CA GLU A 146 2.64 10.11 -4.77
C GLU A 146 1.30 9.98 -5.50
N GLU A 147 0.89 8.77 -5.83
CA GLU A 147 -0.22 8.53 -6.75
C GLU A 147 -1.09 7.37 -6.29
N LEU A 148 -2.40 7.54 -6.43
CA LEU A 148 -3.35 6.45 -6.34
C LEU A 148 -3.06 5.46 -7.47
N LYS A 149 -2.94 4.17 -7.12
CA LYS A 149 -2.70 3.12 -8.09
C LYS A 149 -4.02 2.46 -8.44
N GLU A 150 -4.36 2.50 -9.72
CA GLU A 150 -5.58 1.87 -10.24
C GLU A 150 -5.49 0.34 -10.31
N GLU A 151 -4.26 -0.17 -10.40
CA GLU A 151 -3.98 -1.59 -10.61
C GLU A 151 -3.07 -2.14 -9.52
N ILE A 152 -3.31 -3.41 -9.20
CA ILE A 152 -2.46 -4.22 -8.35
C ILE A 152 -1.19 -4.58 -9.13
N ALA A 153 -0.02 -4.34 -8.54
CA ALA A 153 1.25 -4.75 -9.12
C ALA A 153 1.46 -6.27 -9.15
N GLY A 154 2.30 -6.74 -10.07
CA GLY A 154 2.75 -8.14 -10.15
C GLY A 154 1.67 -9.12 -10.64
N ASP A 155 1.89 -10.40 -10.34
CA ASP A 155 1.12 -11.54 -10.86
C ASP A 155 0.44 -12.34 -9.73
N ALA A 156 -0.11 -11.63 -8.75
CA ALA A 156 -0.91 -12.27 -7.70
C ALA A 156 -2.15 -12.96 -8.27
N VAL A 157 -2.50 -14.10 -7.66
CA VAL A 157 -3.62 -14.94 -8.05
C VAL A 157 -4.42 -15.38 -6.82
N TRP A 158 -5.64 -15.86 -7.04
CA TRP A 158 -6.42 -16.53 -6.01
C TRP A 158 -5.91 -17.95 -5.76
N HIS A 159 -5.71 -18.27 -4.49
CA HIS A 159 -5.34 -19.60 -4.02
C HIS A 159 -6.50 -20.26 -3.27
N SER A 160 -6.48 -21.58 -3.20
CA SER A 160 -7.45 -22.42 -2.49
C SER A 160 -6.86 -22.94 -1.18
N ALA A 161 -7.68 -23.12 -0.15
CA ALA A 161 -7.23 -23.61 1.15
C ALA A 161 -6.98 -25.14 1.11
N THR A 162 -6.03 -25.52 0.26
CA THR A 162 -5.55 -26.89 0.07
C THR A 162 -4.17 -27.03 0.69
N SER A 163 -3.83 -28.24 1.09
CA SER A 163 -2.54 -28.55 1.71
C SER A 163 -1.33 -28.07 0.88
N SER A 164 -1.43 -28.12 -0.46
CA SER A 164 -0.38 -27.70 -1.38
C SER A 164 -0.20 -26.18 -1.50
N GLU A 165 -1.21 -25.37 -1.19
CA GLU A 165 -1.19 -23.92 -1.43
C GLU A 165 -1.15 -23.09 -0.13
N VAL A 166 -1.58 -23.66 1.01
CA VAL A 166 -1.86 -22.89 2.22
C VAL A 166 -0.61 -22.46 3.03
N MET A 167 0.56 -23.06 2.81
CA MET A 167 1.74 -22.90 3.70
C MET A 167 2.24 -21.46 3.84
N ASN A 168 2.12 -20.66 2.78
CA ASN A 168 2.53 -19.26 2.77
C ASN A 168 1.37 -18.28 2.96
N TRP A 169 0.17 -18.78 3.26
CA TRP A 169 -0.96 -17.92 3.60
C TRP A 169 -0.77 -17.27 4.96
N THR A 170 -1.44 -16.14 5.14
CA THR A 170 -1.49 -15.48 6.44
C THR A 170 -2.39 -16.27 7.39
N SER A 171 -1.81 -16.72 8.49
CA SER A 171 -2.44 -17.64 9.45
C SER A 171 -3.73 -17.11 10.07
N LEU A 172 -3.79 -15.82 10.42
CA LEU A 172 -5.02 -15.24 10.97
C LEU A 172 -6.15 -15.21 9.93
N ALA A 173 -5.86 -14.87 8.67
CA ALA A 173 -6.85 -14.90 7.60
C ALA A 173 -7.38 -16.31 7.35
N TYR A 174 -6.50 -17.31 7.37
CA TYR A 174 -6.89 -18.71 7.26
C TYR A 174 -7.85 -19.13 8.39
N PHE A 175 -7.47 -18.92 9.65
CA PHE A 175 -8.32 -19.33 10.77
C PHE A 175 -9.65 -18.57 10.79
N PHE A 176 -9.65 -17.27 10.49
CA PHE A 176 -10.89 -16.50 10.41
C PHE A 176 -11.82 -16.99 9.28
N ALA A 177 -11.26 -17.34 8.12
CA ALA A 177 -12.02 -17.94 7.02
C ALA A 177 -12.58 -19.32 7.38
N VAL A 178 -11.82 -20.14 8.11
CA VAL A 178 -12.28 -21.45 8.61
C VAL A 178 -13.43 -21.28 9.62
N GLU A 179 -13.34 -20.35 10.56
CA GLU A 179 -14.45 -20.06 11.50
C GLU A 179 -15.71 -19.58 10.74
N THR A 180 -15.52 -18.72 9.73
CA THR A 180 -16.62 -18.25 8.86
C THR A 180 -17.27 -19.41 8.10
N TYR A 181 -16.46 -20.28 7.48
CA TYR A 181 -16.96 -21.42 6.72
C TYR A 181 -17.68 -22.42 7.62
N ASN A 182 -17.10 -22.77 8.78
CA ASN A 182 -17.71 -23.70 9.73
C ASN A 182 -19.06 -23.19 10.26
N TYR A 183 -19.21 -21.88 10.37
CA TYR A 183 -20.45 -21.27 10.82
C TYR A 183 -21.52 -21.21 9.72
N THR A 184 -21.14 -20.81 8.51
CA THR A 184 -22.09 -20.52 7.43
C THR A 184 -22.35 -21.71 6.50
N GLY A 185 -21.36 -22.59 6.32
CA GLY A 185 -21.34 -23.61 5.27
C GLY A 185 -21.22 -23.03 3.85
N LEU A 186 -20.93 -21.74 3.69
CA LEU A 186 -20.89 -21.03 2.41
C LEU A 186 -19.45 -20.74 1.95
N PRO A 187 -19.21 -20.50 0.64
CA PRO A 187 -17.89 -20.12 0.16
C PRO A 187 -17.34 -18.87 0.88
N VAL A 188 -16.03 -18.82 1.10
CA VAL A 188 -15.35 -17.71 1.79
C VAL A 188 -14.14 -17.24 0.99
N GLY A 189 -14.06 -15.93 0.77
CA GLY A 189 -12.88 -15.26 0.21
C GLY A 189 -12.20 -14.40 1.27
N VAL A 190 -10.87 -14.41 1.32
CA VAL A 190 -10.09 -13.45 2.09
C VAL A 190 -9.14 -12.68 1.18
N ILE A 191 -9.29 -11.36 1.14
CA ILE A 191 -8.36 -10.45 0.49
C ILE A 191 -7.42 -9.94 1.57
N VAL A 192 -6.14 -10.26 1.46
CA VAL A 192 -5.12 -9.90 2.43
C VAL A 192 -4.31 -8.73 1.88
N SER A 193 -4.42 -7.58 2.54
CA SER A 193 -3.63 -6.39 2.24
C SER A 193 -2.85 -6.00 3.49
N SER A 194 -1.64 -6.51 3.64
CA SER A 194 -0.81 -6.31 4.83
C SER A 194 0.65 -6.08 4.47
N LEU A 195 1.39 -5.42 5.36
CA LEU A 195 2.83 -5.20 5.23
C LEU A 195 3.52 -5.10 6.60
N GLY A 196 4.49 -5.98 6.84
CA GLY A 196 5.31 -5.99 8.04
C GLY A 196 6.04 -4.67 8.31
N GLY A 197 6.08 -4.27 9.57
CA GLY A 197 6.73 -3.02 10.00
C GLY A 197 5.97 -1.74 9.66
N SER A 198 4.91 -1.79 8.86
CA SER A 198 4.12 -0.61 8.52
C SER A 198 3.41 0.00 9.74
N SER A 199 3.34 1.32 9.75
CA SER A 199 2.60 2.12 10.73
C SER A 199 1.25 2.55 10.15
N ILE A 200 0.27 2.83 11.01
CA ILE A 200 -1.11 3.11 10.59
C ILE A 200 -1.24 4.25 9.58
N GLN A 201 -0.41 5.30 9.67
CA GLN A 201 -0.48 6.44 8.76
C GLN A 201 -0.24 6.05 7.29
N SER A 202 0.46 4.96 7.02
CA SER A 202 0.67 4.47 5.65
C SER A 202 -0.62 3.95 5.01
N TRP A 203 -1.64 3.61 5.80
CA TRP A 203 -2.88 2.95 5.40
C TRP A 203 -4.10 3.87 5.37
N VAL A 204 -3.89 5.16 5.60
CA VAL A 204 -4.93 6.21 5.63
C VAL A 204 -4.66 7.22 4.52
N SER A 205 -5.69 7.67 3.81
CA SER A 205 -5.57 8.73 2.80
C SER A 205 -5.07 10.05 3.39
N GLN A 206 -4.47 10.90 2.56
CA GLN A 206 -3.97 12.22 2.99
C GLN A 206 -5.09 13.09 3.57
N GLU A 207 -6.29 12.96 3.02
CA GLU A 207 -7.48 13.66 3.52
C GLU A 207 -7.82 13.29 4.96
N HIS A 208 -7.71 12.02 5.30
CA HIS A 208 -8.06 11.48 6.62
C HIS A 208 -6.90 11.54 7.63
N LEU A 209 -5.73 12.01 7.21
CA LEU A 209 -4.59 12.30 8.10
C LEU A 209 -4.56 13.74 8.61
N LYS A 210 -5.53 14.60 8.22
CA LYS A 210 -5.56 16.02 8.60
C LYS A 210 -5.59 16.27 10.11
N GLU A 211 -6.14 15.34 10.91
CA GLU A 211 -6.11 15.43 12.38
C GLU A 211 -4.70 15.17 12.97
N VAL A 212 -3.76 14.63 12.19
CA VAL A 212 -2.36 14.40 12.58
C VAL A 212 -1.41 14.99 11.53
N PRO A 213 -1.24 16.33 11.52
CA PRO A 213 -0.54 17.07 10.44
C PRO A 213 0.89 16.61 10.16
N ARG A 214 1.55 15.95 11.12
CA ARG A 214 2.89 15.38 10.96
C ARG A 214 3.01 14.48 9.73
N TYR A 215 1.95 13.74 9.40
CA TYR A 215 1.93 12.74 8.33
C TYR A 215 1.31 13.24 7.03
N VAL A 216 0.88 14.51 6.99
CA VAL A 216 0.26 15.14 5.83
C VAL A 216 1.34 15.71 4.90
N VAL A 217 1.24 15.40 3.62
CA VAL A 217 2.07 15.97 2.55
C VAL A 217 1.51 17.34 2.19
N ASP A 218 2.40 18.33 2.06
CA ASP A 218 2.06 19.58 1.41
C ASP A 218 1.90 19.33 -0.10
N GLN A 219 0.68 19.05 -0.54
CA GLN A 219 0.40 18.62 -1.92
C GLN A 219 0.76 19.71 -2.94
N GLU A 220 0.57 20.98 -2.60
CA GLU A 220 0.93 22.10 -3.47
C GLU A 220 2.45 22.14 -3.69
N ALA A 221 3.24 22.05 -2.60
CA ALA A 221 4.69 21.98 -2.70
C ALA A 221 5.15 20.72 -3.46
N PHE A 222 4.47 19.60 -3.25
CA PHE A 222 4.79 18.34 -3.90
C PHE A 222 4.58 18.41 -5.42
N GLU A 223 3.43 18.89 -5.88
CA GLU A 223 3.16 19.07 -7.31
C GLU A 223 4.09 20.10 -7.94
N ALA A 224 4.40 21.19 -7.24
CA ALA A 224 5.33 22.19 -7.72
C ALA A 224 6.75 21.60 -7.91
N VAL A 225 7.20 20.71 -7.02
CA VAL A 225 8.46 19.98 -7.18
C VAL A 225 8.43 19.01 -8.35
N LYS A 226 7.32 18.28 -8.54
CA LYS A 226 7.12 17.37 -9.68
C LYS A 226 7.22 18.14 -11.00
N GLN A 227 6.52 19.26 -11.10
CA GLN A 227 6.56 20.14 -12.26
C GLN A 227 7.96 20.76 -12.47
N ALA A 228 8.61 21.23 -11.40
CA ALA A 228 9.95 21.82 -11.48
C ALA A 228 11.04 20.83 -11.93
N ARG A 229 10.83 19.53 -11.71
CA ARG A 229 11.72 18.44 -12.16
C ARG A 229 11.37 17.88 -13.54
N GLN A 230 10.26 18.31 -14.14
CA GLN A 230 9.89 17.88 -15.47
C GLN A 230 10.89 18.43 -16.48
N ASP A 231 11.65 17.53 -17.12
CA ASP A 231 12.59 17.91 -18.17
C ASP A 231 11.84 18.35 -19.41
N LYS A 232 11.94 19.64 -19.74
CA LYS A 232 11.27 20.27 -20.89
C LYS A 232 11.69 19.68 -22.23
N GLY A 233 12.87 19.05 -22.30
CA GLY A 233 13.40 18.48 -23.53
C GLY A 233 13.04 17.02 -23.78
N GLU A 234 12.57 16.30 -22.75
CA GLU A 234 12.27 14.88 -22.87
C GLU A 234 11.16 14.64 -23.92
N GLY A 235 11.41 13.72 -24.87
CA GLY A 235 10.50 13.44 -25.97
C GLY A 235 10.44 14.50 -27.09
N LEU A 236 11.20 15.60 -26.97
CA LEU A 236 11.11 16.74 -27.87
C LEU A 236 12.46 17.13 -28.48
N TRP A 237 13.43 17.52 -27.65
CA TRP A 237 14.62 18.27 -28.09
C TRP A 237 15.68 17.42 -28.79
N TYR A 238 15.59 16.09 -28.72
CA TYR A 238 16.45 15.21 -29.53
C TYR A 238 15.97 15.08 -30.98
N LYS A 239 14.73 15.44 -31.32
CA LYS A 239 14.17 15.24 -32.67
C LYS A 239 15.05 15.90 -33.74
N LYS A 240 15.16 15.25 -34.91
CA LYS A 240 16.07 15.69 -35.97
C LYS A 240 15.78 17.13 -36.43
N ASP A 241 14.50 17.43 -36.55
CA ASP A 241 13.89 18.64 -37.08
C ASP A 241 13.48 19.65 -35.98
N TRP A 242 13.93 19.45 -34.74
CA TRP A 242 13.69 20.41 -33.66
C TRP A 242 14.31 21.78 -33.99
N ASN A 243 13.52 22.84 -33.87
CA ASN A 243 13.99 24.21 -34.02
C ASN A 243 14.66 24.70 -32.73
N ASP A 244 15.98 24.90 -32.79
CA ASP A 244 16.80 25.41 -31.69
C ASP A 244 17.26 26.86 -31.91
N SER A 245 16.55 27.64 -32.76
CA SER A 245 16.94 29.02 -33.08
C SER A 245 16.95 29.96 -31.86
N ASP A 246 16.15 29.66 -30.85
CA ASP A 246 15.99 30.43 -29.60
C ASP A 246 16.93 29.94 -28.47
N TRP A 247 17.72 28.90 -28.71
CA TRP A 247 18.66 28.37 -27.74
C TRP A 247 19.88 29.29 -27.58
N GLN A 248 20.41 29.35 -26.37
CA GLN A 248 21.63 30.09 -26.07
C GLN A 248 22.86 29.32 -26.60
N THR A 249 24.02 29.96 -26.71
CA THR A 249 25.25 29.30 -27.14
C THR A 249 26.22 29.05 -25.99
N ILE A 250 27.02 27.99 -26.11
CA ILE A 250 28.05 27.59 -25.15
C ILE A 250 29.19 26.89 -25.88
N ASP A 251 30.42 27.16 -25.48
CA ASP A 251 31.57 26.42 -25.98
C ASP A 251 31.64 25.04 -25.36
N VAL A 252 31.92 24.02 -26.17
CA VAL A 252 32.19 22.66 -25.71
C VAL A 252 33.60 22.28 -26.17
N PRO A 253 34.47 21.77 -25.29
CA PRO A 253 34.26 21.50 -23.86
C PRO A 253 34.26 22.78 -23.00
N SER A 254 33.40 22.81 -21.96
CA SER A 254 33.47 23.80 -20.87
C SER A 254 32.74 23.28 -19.63
N THR A 255 32.93 23.96 -18.50
CA THR A 255 32.08 23.77 -17.31
C THR A 255 30.88 24.72 -17.36
N TRP A 256 29.78 24.35 -16.68
CA TRP A 256 28.63 25.23 -16.50
C TRP A 256 29.01 26.49 -15.70
N ALA A 257 29.85 26.32 -14.67
CA ALA A 257 30.27 27.40 -13.79
C ALA A 257 31.07 28.49 -14.52
N GLU A 258 32.02 28.10 -15.40
CA GLU A 258 32.79 29.05 -16.22
C GLU A 258 31.93 29.89 -17.16
N LYS A 259 30.78 29.34 -17.58
CA LYS A 259 29.83 29.99 -18.48
C LYS A 259 28.70 30.70 -17.73
N GLY A 260 28.81 30.83 -16.41
CA GLY A 260 27.81 31.51 -15.57
C GLY A 260 26.51 30.73 -15.37
N ILE A 261 26.46 29.46 -15.77
CA ILE A 261 25.30 28.59 -15.58
C ILE A 261 25.34 28.04 -14.16
N GLN A 262 24.52 28.62 -13.28
CA GLN A 262 24.42 28.24 -11.87
C GLN A 262 23.34 27.19 -11.59
N THR A 263 22.90 26.47 -12.62
CA THR A 263 21.88 25.42 -12.53
C THR A 263 22.51 24.09 -12.10
N LYS A 264 21.77 23.31 -11.31
CA LYS A 264 21.97 21.86 -11.14
C LYS A 264 20.73 21.19 -11.70
N GLY A 265 20.82 20.12 -12.46
CA GLY A 265 19.68 19.54 -13.17
C GLY A 265 20.10 18.97 -14.52
N ALA A 266 19.28 19.15 -15.55
CA ALA A 266 19.58 18.70 -16.91
C ALA A 266 19.73 19.87 -17.88
N ILE A 267 20.78 19.83 -18.70
CA ILE A 267 21.00 20.75 -19.81
C ILE A 267 21.11 19.94 -21.09
N TRP A 268 20.42 20.43 -22.12
CA TRP A 268 20.49 19.89 -23.46
C TRP A 268 21.39 20.75 -24.31
N TYR A 269 22.16 20.09 -25.17
CA TYR A 269 23.10 20.67 -26.11
C TYR A 269 22.75 20.20 -27.52
N ARG A 270 22.83 21.09 -28.51
CA ARG A 270 22.68 20.74 -29.93
C ARG A 270 23.79 21.35 -30.78
N LYS A 271 24.32 20.54 -31.69
CA LYS A 271 25.24 20.98 -32.73
C LYS A 271 24.85 20.41 -34.06
N SER A 272 24.76 21.29 -35.06
CA SER A 272 24.54 20.91 -36.44
C SER A 272 25.87 20.88 -37.20
N PHE A 273 26.01 19.93 -38.11
CA PHE A 273 27.17 19.80 -38.98
C PHE A 273 26.74 19.27 -40.36
N VAL A 274 27.51 19.57 -41.39
CA VAL A 274 27.33 18.95 -42.71
C VAL A 274 28.06 17.62 -42.70
N CYS A 275 27.36 16.52 -42.97
CA CYS A 275 27.97 15.20 -42.98
C CYS A 275 28.85 15.01 -44.23
N PRO A 276 30.14 14.61 -44.06
CA PRO A 276 30.99 14.24 -45.19
C PRO A 276 30.36 13.12 -46.02
N ALA A 277 30.46 13.20 -47.35
CA ALA A 277 29.86 12.22 -48.24
C ALA A 277 30.34 10.78 -47.97
N SER A 278 31.57 10.62 -47.46
CA SER A 278 32.15 9.31 -47.09
C SER A 278 31.45 8.64 -45.89
N MET A 279 30.74 9.42 -45.07
CA MET A 279 30.10 8.97 -43.83
C MET A 279 28.59 8.76 -43.97
N VAL A 280 27.98 9.25 -45.05
CA VAL A 280 26.54 9.13 -45.30
C VAL A 280 26.11 7.67 -45.36
N GLY A 281 25.14 7.30 -44.53
CA GLY A 281 24.62 5.94 -44.44
C GLY A 281 25.59 4.91 -43.83
N ARG A 282 26.80 5.30 -43.43
CA ARG A 282 27.82 4.41 -42.88
C ARG A 282 27.85 4.43 -41.36
N HIS A 283 28.48 3.40 -40.79
CA HIS A 283 28.83 3.39 -39.37
C HIS A 283 29.88 4.46 -39.09
N ALA A 284 29.79 5.07 -37.91
CA ALA A 284 30.79 6.00 -37.41
C ALA A 284 30.94 5.83 -35.90
N LYS A 285 32.04 6.34 -35.36
CA LYS A 285 32.31 6.33 -33.92
C LYS A 285 32.27 7.74 -33.37
N LEU A 286 31.42 7.94 -32.36
CA LEU A 286 31.25 9.22 -31.70
C LEU A 286 32.09 9.26 -30.42
N TYR A 287 32.99 10.24 -30.32
CA TYR A 287 33.80 10.52 -29.16
C TYR A 287 33.27 11.80 -28.52
N MET A 288 32.85 11.74 -27.25
CA MET A 288 32.27 12.85 -26.51
C MET A 288 33.05 13.13 -25.22
N GLY A 289 34.38 13.00 -25.30
CA GLY A 289 35.31 13.25 -24.21
C GLY A 289 34.89 12.66 -22.87
N ARG A 290 34.99 13.40 -21.77
CA ARG A 290 34.50 13.01 -20.44
C ARG A 290 33.56 14.11 -19.96
N MET A 291 32.51 13.75 -19.25
CA MET A 291 31.56 14.70 -18.67
C MET A 291 31.18 14.29 -17.25
N ALA A 292 30.35 15.12 -16.60
CA ALA A 292 29.92 15.00 -15.21
C ALA A 292 29.20 13.67 -14.89
N ASP A 293 27.89 13.65 -14.68
CA ASP A 293 27.21 12.47 -14.13
C ASP A 293 26.57 11.59 -15.23
N ASP A 294 25.35 11.94 -15.67
CA ASP A 294 24.55 11.14 -16.60
C ASP A 294 24.43 11.87 -17.96
N ASP A 295 24.64 11.14 -19.06
CA ASP A 295 24.47 11.68 -20.41
C ASP A 295 23.73 10.76 -21.35
N ARG A 296 22.85 11.33 -22.19
CA ARG A 296 22.25 10.66 -23.34
C ARG A 296 22.61 11.42 -24.60
N VAL A 297 23.14 10.72 -25.60
CA VAL A 297 23.55 11.31 -26.87
C VAL A 297 22.73 10.75 -28.02
N TYR A 298 22.19 11.67 -28.82
CA TYR A 298 21.36 11.36 -29.98
C TYR A 298 22.01 11.92 -31.24
N VAL A 299 21.90 11.19 -32.34
CA VAL A 299 22.28 11.66 -33.68
C VAL A 299 21.02 11.60 -34.55
N ASN A 300 20.60 12.73 -35.09
CA ASN A 300 19.35 12.85 -35.87
C ASN A 300 18.13 12.24 -35.17
N GLY A 301 18.03 12.40 -33.85
CA GLY A 301 16.95 11.84 -33.02
C GLY A 301 17.05 10.35 -32.68
N CYS A 302 18.07 9.65 -33.18
CA CYS A 302 18.35 8.26 -32.77
C CYS A 302 19.27 8.28 -31.55
N LEU A 303 18.88 7.62 -30.45
CA LEU A 303 19.77 7.43 -29.30
C LEU A 303 20.95 6.53 -29.70
N VAL A 304 22.17 7.06 -29.62
CA VAL A 304 23.39 6.32 -29.99
C VAL A 304 24.20 5.88 -28.78
N GLY A 305 23.98 6.48 -27.60
CA GLY A 305 24.66 6.08 -26.39
C GLY A 305 24.19 6.81 -25.15
N HIS A 306 24.50 6.20 -24.00
CA HIS A 306 24.23 6.73 -22.68
C HIS A 306 25.24 6.20 -21.67
N THR A 307 25.58 7.03 -20.69
CA THR A 307 26.33 6.63 -19.50
C THR A 307 25.72 7.29 -18.25
N THR A 308 25.57 6.53 -17.17
CA THR A 308 24.86 6.95 -15.94
C THR A 308 25.75 7.46 -14.81
N TYR A 309 27.06 7.53 -15.01
CA TYR A 309 28.00 7.80 -13.92
C TYR A 309 29.25 8.56 -14.36
N PHE A 310 29.85 9.24 -13.39
CA PHE A 310 31.05 10.05 -13.55
C PHE A 310 32.31 9.24 -13.81
N GLY A 311 33.19 9.75 -14.68
CA GLY A 311 34.56 9.24 -14.85
C GLY A 311 34.95 8.79 -16.26
N PRO A 312 34.24 7.84 -16.91
CA PRO A 312 34.66 7.29 -18.18
C PRO A 312 34.61 8.32 -19.32
N PRO A 313 35.55 8.27 -20.28
CA PRO A 313 35.35 8.91 -21.57
C PRO A 313 34.19 8.26 -22.34
N ARG A 314 33.35 9.07 -22.99
CA ARG A 314 32.18 8.64 -23.75
C ARG A 314 32.57 8.30 -25.19
N LYS A 315 32.32 7.05 -25.57
CA LYS A 315 32.57 6.52 -26.91
C LYS A 315 31.36 5.70 -27.32
N TYR A 316 30.67 6.13 -28.35
CA TYR A 316 29.41 5.53 -28.79
C TYR A 316 29.48 5.15 -30.26
N ASP A 317 28.80 4.08 -30.63
CA ASP A 317 28.67 3.67 -32.02
C ASP A 317 27.47 4.39 -32.63
N VAL A 318 27.67 5.02 -33.80
CA VAL A 318 26.60 5.58 -34.62
C VAL A 318 26.28 4.53 -35.70
N PRO A 319 25.13 3.86 -35.63
CA PRO A 319 24.77 2.84 -36.59
C PRO A 319 24.69 3.36 -38.03
N ALA A 320 24.96 2.48 -38.99
CA ALA A 320 24.72 2.74 -40.40
C ALA A 320 23.25 3.17 -40.63
N GLY A 321 23.05 4.14 -41.51
CA GLY A 321 21.73 4.72 -41.81
C GLY A 321 21.29 5.88 -40.90
N VAL A 322 21.97 6.13 -39.77
CA VAL A 322 21.65 7.28 -38.90
C VAL A 322 22.15 8.60 -39.49
N LEU A 323 23.36 8.60 -40.05
CA LEU A 323 23.93 9.76 -40.75
C LEU A 323 23.35 9.86 -42.16
N VAL A 324 22.91 11.05 -42.54
CA VAL A 324 22.29 11.33 -43.84
C VAL A 324 23.08 12.36 -44.62
N GLU A 325 22.81 12.46 -45.92
CA GLU A 325 23.34 13.54 -46.74
C GLU A 325 22.88 14.91 -46.22
N GLY A 326 23.78 15.90 -46.26
CA GLY A 326 23.50 17.27 -45.84
C GLY A 326 23.63 17.49 -44.33
N VAL A 327 22.74 18.30 -43.77
CA VAL A 327 22.80 18.73 -42.36
C VAL A 327 22.32 17.63 -41.42
N ASN A 328 23.17 17.33 -40.45
CA ASN A 328 22.93 16.38 -39.37
C ASN A 328 23.04 17.11 -38.03
N ASN A 329 22.40 16.57 -36.98
CA ASN A 329 22.51 17.11 -35.63
C ASN A 329 22.99 16.04 -34.65
N ILE A 330 23.77 16.50 -33.68
CA ILE A 330 24.08 15.77 -32.45
C ILE A 330 23.39 16.51 -31.32
N THR A 331 22.62 15.77 -30.52
CA THR A 331 21.98 16.28 -29.31
C THR A 331 22.56 15.54 -28.10
N LEU A 332 23.04 16.28 -27.11
CA LEU A 332 23.50 15.75 -25.82
C LEU A 332 22.56 16.24 -24.73
N ARG A 333 21.97 15.34 -23.95
CA ARG A 333 21.39 15.65 -22.65
C ARG A 333 22.42 15.32 -21.59
N LEU A 334 22.86 16.30 -20.81
CA LEU A 334 23.78 16.12 -19.68
C LEU A 334 23.05 16.49 -18.38
N GLU A 335 22.99 15.55 -17.45
CA GLU A 335 22.43 15.75 -16.11
C GLU A 335 23.54 15.76 -15.06
N ALA A 336 23.50 16.76 -14.19
CA ALA A 336 24.40 16.92 -13.05
C ALA A 336 23.63 17.50 -11.86
N VAL A 337 23.42 16.68 -10.82
CA VAL A 337 22.60 17.03 -9.65
C VAL A 337 23.42 17.21 -8.37
N ASN A 338 24.62 16.62 -8.31
CA ASN A 338 25.51 16.67 -7.15
C ASN A 338 26.57 17.78 -7.25
N GLY A 339 26.78 18.34 -8.43
CA GLY A 339 27.70 19.44 -8.73
C GLY A 339 27.20 20.28 -9.90
N TYR A 340 28.00 21.23 -10.35
CA TYR A 340 27.77 21.86 -11.65
C TYR A 340 28.23 20.91 -12.76
N GLY A 341 27.50 20.85 -13.86
CA GLY A 341 27.87 20.03 -15.00
C GLY A 341 29.16 20.50 -15.65
N GLU A 342 29.85 19.55 -16.24
CA GLU A 342 31.16 19.72 -16.83
C GLU A 342 31.28 18.85 -18.08
N ILE A 343 31.85 19.41 -19.14
CA ILE A 343 32.39 18.70 -20.28
C ILE A 343 33.89 18.98 -20.30
N VAL A 344 34.71 17.96 -20.07
CA VAL A 344 36.12 18.09 -19.67
C VAL A 344 37.02 18.43 -20.87
N PRO A 345 37.87 19.48 -20.79
CA PRO A 345 38.86 19.81 -21.82
C PRO A 345 39.91 18.70 -22.08
N ASP A 346 40.69 18.85 -23.14
CA ASP A 346 41.79 17.94 -23.54
C ASP A 346 41.37 16.47 -23.71
N LYS A 347 40.15 16.26 -24.22
CA LYS A 347 39.58 14.97 -24.60
C LYS A 347 39.07 15.03 -26.04
N PRO A 348 38.99 13.89 -26.76
CA PRO A 348 38.47 13.91 -28.13
C PRO A 348 36.96 14.15 -28.14
N TYR A 349 36.54 15.22 -28.83
CA TYR A 349 35.16 15.52 -29.20
C TYR A 349 35.03 15.51 -30.72
N LEU A 350 34.77 14.33 -31.29
CA LEU A 350 34.73 14.15 -32.74
C LEU A 350 33.83 12.99 -33.14
N LEU A 351 33.32 13.07 -34.36
CA LEU A 351 32.68 11.95 -35.04
C LEU A 351 33.66 11.39 -36.08
N LYS A 352 34.02 10.11 -35.96
CA LYS A 352 35.04 9.44 -36.78
C LYS A 352 34.42 8.43 -37.72
N GLY A 353 34.57 8.65 -39.03
CA GLY A 353 34.32 7.64 -40.05
C GLY A 353 35.61 6.94 -40.48
N ASP A 354 35.53 6.18 -41.57
CA ASP A 354 36.70 5.46 -42.11
C ASP A 354 37.73 6.40 -42.74
N ALA A 355 37.27 7.46 -43.40
CA ALA A 355 38.11 8.36 -44.20
C ALA A 355 38.11 9.81 -43.69
N ASP A 356 37.03 10.26 -43.06
CA ASP A 356 36.84 11.63 -42.60
C ASP A 356 36.51 11.66 -41.10
N GLU A 357 36.82 12.81 -40.48
CA GLU A 357 36.46 13.13 -39.11
C GLU A 357 35.76 14.49 -39.06
N VAL A 358 34.75 14.62 -38.19
CA VAL A 358 34.06 15.88 -37.92
C VAL A 358 34.42 16.33 -36.52
N ASN A 359 35.06 17.50 -36.39
CA ASN A 359 35.32 18.13 -35.10
C ASN A 359 34.02 18.61 -34.47
N LEU A 360 33.79 18.26 -33.21
CA LEU A 360 32.61 18.66 -32.45
C LEU A 360 32.91 19.77 -31.43
N GLU A 361 34.17 20.15 -31.24
CA GLU A 361 34.57 21.25 -30.34
C GLU A 361 34.09 22.63 -30.84
N GLY A 362 34.10 23.61 -29.95
CA GLY A 362 33.70 24.99 -30.20
C GLY A 362 32.23 25.22 -29.86
N GLU A 363 31.57 26.12 -30.58
CA GLU A 363 30.22 26.56 -30.23
C GLU A 363 29.18 25.44 -30.41
N TRP A 364 28.33 25.27 -29.40
CA TRP A 364 27.09 24.49 -29.39
C TRP A 364 25.94 25.40 -28.95
N LYS A 365 24.72 25.01 -29.29
CA LYS A 365 23.52 25.59 -28.69
C LYS A 365 23.14 24.80 -27.43
N TYR A 366 22.54 25.44 -26.44
CA TYR A 366 22.03 24.78 -25.25
C TYR A 366 20.71 25.36 -24.74
N ALA A 367 19.94 24.51 -24.07
CA ALA A 367 18.73 24.86 -23.33
C ALA A 367 18.65 24.10 -22.01
N VAL A 368 18.11 24.74 -20.98
CA VAL A 368 17.92 24.12 -19.66
C VAL A 368 16.67 23.23 -19.69
N GLY A 369 16.87 21.92 -19.54
CA GLY A 369 15.79 20.94 -19.47
C GLY A 369 15.00 21.08 -18.17
N TYR A 370 15.68 21.02 -17.04
CA TYR A 370 15.11 21.40 -15.74
C TYR A 370 16.17 21.96 -14.79
N ASP A 371 15.73 22.80 -13.86
CA ASP A 371 16.59 23.41 -12.84
C ASP A 371 16.15 22.96 -11.44
N LYS A 372 17.03 22.21 -10.77
CA LYS A 372 16.82 21.70 -9.41
C LYS A 372 16.55 22.83 -8.41
N ARG A 373 17.05 24.05 -8.63
CA ARG A 373 16.80 25.20 -7.74
C ARG A 373 15.32 25.53 -7.65
N GLU A 374 14.55 25.31 -8.72
CA GLU A 374 13.11 25.51 -8.72
C GLU A 374 12.39 24.51 -7.82
N ALA A 375 12.86 23.26 -7.77
CA ALA A 375 12.38 22.26 -6.82
C ALA A 375 12.85 22.57 -5.38
N ASP A 376 14.07 23.07 -5.21
CA ASP A 376 14.67 23.33 -3.89
C ASP A 376 13.95 24.44 -3.12
N LYS A 377 13.22 25.35 -3.79
CA LYS A 377 12.34 26.35 -3.16
C LYS A 377 11.30 25.74 -2.21
N TYR A 378 10.95 24.46 -2.42
CA TYR A 378 9.92 23.74 -1.67
C TYR A 378 10.50 22.72 -0.67
N ALA A 379 11.83 22.61 -0.56
CA ALA A 379 12.48 21.57 0.25
C ALA A 379 12.02 21.59 1.72
N ASP A 380 11.89 22.78 2.31
CA ASP A 380 11.43 22.94 3.70
C ASP A 380 9.98 22.53 3.92
N ARG A 381 9.10 22.80 2.94
CA ARG A 381 7.69 22.40 2.95
C ARG A 381 7.53 20.87 2.86
N LEU A 382 8.50 20.19 2.25
CA LEU A 382 8.51 18.74 2.06
C LEU A 382 9.45 17.98 3.02
N LYS A 383 9.93 18.63 4.08
CA LYS A 383 10.86 18.01 5.06
C LYS A 383 10.30 16.74 5.71
N ASN A 384 8.97 16.62 5.82
CA ASN A 384 8.29 15.48 6.42
C ASN A 384 7.95 14.36 5.41
N LEU A 385 8.26 14.51 4.11
CA LEU A 385 7.89 13.55 3.06
C LEU A 385 8.38 12.11 3.35
N ARG A 386 9.52 11.97 4.05
CA ARG A 386 10.01 10.67 4.52
C ARG A 386 9.06 9.99 5.50
N GLN A 387 8.40 10.77 6.36
CA GLN A 387 7.47 10.31 7.39
C GLN A 387 6.00 10.36 6.94
N ALA A 388 5.70 11.03 5.83
CA ALA A 388 4.36 11.14 5.29
C ALA A 388 3.68 9.78 5.07
N GLY A 389 2.37 9.76 5.30
CA GLY A 389 1.51 8.57 5.22
C GLY A 389 1.02 8.23 3.81
N SER A 390 -0.08 7.47 3.76
CA SER A 390 -0.86 7.09 2.57
C SER A 390 -0.23 6.18 1.53
N GLY A 391 1.07 5.92 1.59
CA GLY A 391 1.75 5.08 0.59
C GLY A 391 1.10 3.72 0.32
N LEU A 392 0.70 3.00 1.37
CA LEU A 392 0.07 1.68 1.27
C LEU A 392 -1.44 1.77 1.04
N TYR A 393 -2.10 2.84 1.50
CA TYR A 393 -3.47 3.14 1.10
C TYR A 393 -3.56 3.28 -0.42
N ASN A 394 -2.71 4.14 -0.99
CA ASN A 394 -2.66 4.45 -2.40
C ASN A 394 -2.34 3.23 -3.27
N GLY A 395 -1.41 2.38 -2.82
CA GLY A 395 -0.90 1.27 -3.61
C GLY A 395 -1.49 -0.11 -3.30
N MET A 396 -2.12 -0.34 -2.15
CA MET A 396 -2.63 -1.66 -1.76
C MET A 396 -4.13 -1.69 -1.42
N ILE A 397 -4.68 -0.58 -0.90
CA ILE A 397 -6.12 -0.49 -0.55
C ILE A 397 -6.93 0.10 -1.71
N TYR A 398 -6.46 1.18 -2.32
CA TYR A 398 -7.16 1.83 -3.42
C TYR A 398 -7.35 0.95 -4.67
N PRO A 399 -6.39 0.11 -5.11
CA PRO A 399 -6.60 -0.76 -6.27
C PRO A 399 -7.70 -1.83 -6.07
N ILE A 400 -8.03 -2.18 -4.81
CA ILE A 400 -9.01 -3.23 -4.50
C ILE A 400 -10.42 -2.68 -4.20
N ARG A 401 -10.61 -1.35 -4.23
CA ARG A 401 -11.84 -0.64 -3.79
C ARG A 401 -13.13 -1.08 -4.48
N HIS A 402 -13.04 -1.59 -5.71
CA HIS A 402 -14.21 -2.04 -6.48
C HIS A 402 -14.65 -3.46 -6.12
N TRP A 403 -13.85 -4.21 -5.35
CA TRP A 403 -14.22 -5.54 -4.88
C TRP A 403 -15.04 -5.45 -3.59
N LYS A 404 -16.30 -5.88 -3.62
CA LYS A 404 -17.17 -5.84 -2.45
C LYS A 404 -16.72 -6.83 -1.37
N VAL A 405 -16.86 -6.42 -0.11
CA VAL A 405 -16.51 -7.20 1.07
C VAL A 405 -17.66 -7.13 2.09
N ARG A 406 -17.77 -8.14 2.95
CA ARG A 406 -18.71 -8.17 4.09
C ARG A 406 -18.20 -7.34 5.28
N GLY A 407 -16.90 -7.12 5.39
CA GLY A 407 -16.28 -6.31 6.44
C GLY A 407 -14.76 -6.39 6.41
N ALA A 408 -14.12 -5.68 7.34
CA ALA A 408 -12.67 -5.56 7.41
C ALA A 408 -12.12 -5.95 8.80
N VAL A 409 -11.02 -6.70 8.81
CA VAL A 409 -10.20 -6.98 9.99
C VAL A 409 -8.95 -6.11 9.96
N TRP A 410 -8.63 -5.49 11.09
CA TRP A 410 -7.44 -4.67 11.26
C TRP A 410 -6.57 -5.18 12.41
N TYR A 411 -5.36 -5.66 12.08
CA TYR A 411 -4.37 -6.11 13.06
C TYR A 411 -3.05 -5.37 12.90
N GLN A 412 -2.95 -4.25 13.61
CA GLN A 412 -1.79 -3.37 13.59
C GLN A 412 -1.70 -2.58 14.89
N GLY A 413 -0.50 -2.11 15.21
CA GLY A 413 -0.29 -1.11 16.26
C GLY A 413 1.14 -1.08 16.79
N GLU A 414 1.88 -2.17 16.62
CA GLU A 414 3.20 -2.35 17.22
C GLU A 414 4.18 -1.25 16.78
N SER A 415 4.16 -0.88 15.50
CA SER A 415 4.98 0.20 14.92
C SER A 415 4.54 1.62 15.34
N ASN A 416 3.47 1.78 16.12
CA ASN A 416 2.96 3.06 16.60
C ASN A 416 3.05 3.21 18.13
N THR A 417 3.57 2.20 18.84
CA THR A 417 3.67 2.21 20.31
C THR A 417 4.57 3.30 20.89
N GLY A 418 5.44 3.91 20.08
CA GLY A 418 6.22 5.09 20.47
C GLY A 418 5.44 6.42 20.46
N ARG A 419 4.24 6.46 19.86
CA ARG A 419 3.34 7.64 19.78
C ARG A 419 1.87 7.21 19.90
N PRO A 420 1.46 6.57 21.02
CA PRO A 420 0.13 5.98 21.13
C PRO A 420 -1.01 7.01 21.13
N ASP A 421 -0.76 8.25 21.56
CA ASP A 421 -1.78 9.31 21.59
C ASP A 421 -2.23 9.74 20.18
N GLU A 422 -1.37 9.55 19.16
CA GLU A 422 -1.70 9.80 17.76
C GLU A 422 -2.49 8.62 17.13
N TYR A 423 -2.58 7.47 17.80
CA TYR A 423 -3.13 6.24 17.20
C TYR A 423 -4.65 6.27 17.02
N TYR A 424 -5.40 6.67 18.04
CA TYR A 424 -6.86 6.75 17.97
C TYR A 424 -7.37 7.63 16.82
N PRO A 425 -6.93 8.89 16.63
CA PRO A 425 -7.42 9.70 15.52
C PRO A 425 -7.08 9.08 14.16
N MET A 426 -5.89 8.49 14.00
CA MET A 426 -5.54 7.79 12.75
C MET A 426 -6.38 6.53 12.52
N LEU A 427 -6.70 5.76 13.57
CA LEU A 427 -7.54 4.57 13.46
C LEU A 427 -8.99 4.93 13.14
N LYS A 428 -9.50 6.01 13.73
CA LYS A 428 -10.80 6.59 13.36
C LYS A 428 -10.80 6.99 11.88
N GLY A 429 -9.80 7.76 11.46
CA GLY A 429 -9.63 8.18 10.06
C GLY A 429 -9.50 6.99 9.09
N LEU A 430 -8.83 5.90 9.49
CA LEU A 430 -8.74 4.68 8.70
C LEU A 430 -10.13 4.05 8.45
N VAL A 431 -10.91 3.88 9.51
CA VAL A 431 -12.24 3.26 9.44
C VAL A 431 -13.19 4.10 8.60
N GLU A 432 -13.20 5.42 8.82
CA GLU A 432 -14.00 6.38 8.05
C GLU A 432 -13.58 6.35 6.57
N ASN A 433 -12.28 6.48 6.30
CA ASN A 433 -11.74 6.48 4.95
C ASN A 433 -12.12 5.22 4.15
N TRP A 434 -12.04 4.04 4.77
CA TRP A 434 -12.37 2.80 4.06
C TRP A 434 -13.88 2.62 3.88
N ARG A 435 -14.70 3.06 4.84
CA ARG A 435 -16.16 3.07 4.66
C ARG A 435 -16.58 3.94 3.49
N GLU A 436 -15.98 5.12 3.37
CA GLU A 436 -16.19 6.02 2.23
C GLU A 436 -15.71 5.39 0.92
N LEU A 437 -14.48 4.85 0.89
CA LEU A 437 -13.88 4.25 -0.29
C LEU A 437 -14.73 3.11 -0.88
N TRP A 438 -15.34 2.28 -0.02
CA TRP A 438 -16.22 1.18 -0.45
C TRP A 438 -17.68 1.59 -0.65
N ASN A 439 -18.04 2.83 -0.33
CA ASN A 439 -19.42 3.32 -0.21
C ASN A 439 -20.27 2.42 0.70
N MET A 440 -19.76 2.16 1.90
CA MET A 440 -20.37 1.29 2.91
C MET A 440 -20.23 1.96 4.30
N PRO A 441 -21.08 2.96 4.64
CA PRO A 441 -20.96 3.71 5.89
C PRO A 441 -21.07 2.83 7.14
N ASP A 442 -21.77 1.70 7.04
CA ASP A 442 -21.95 0.73 8.13
C ASP A 442 -21.02 -0.49 8.03
N MET A 443 -19.99 -0.45 7.17
CA MET A 443 -19.06 -1.58 7.01
C MET A 443 -18.52 -2.04 8.37
N PRO A 444 -18.75 -3.31 8.77
CA PRO A 444 -18.23 -3.85 10.02
C PRO A 444 -16.70 -3.84 10.06
N PHE A 445 -16.14 -3.35 11.16
CA PHE A 445 -14.71 -3.40 11.44
C PHE A 445 -14.41 -4.26 12.67
N PHE A 446 -13.42 -5.15 12.55
CA PHE A 446 -12.97 -6.02 13.63
C PHE A 446 -11.50 -5.73 13.93
N LEU A 447 -11.26 -5.08 15.05
CA LEU A 447 -9.94 -4.69 15.51
C LEU A 447 -9.33 -5.84 16.32
N VAL A 448 -8.03 -6.05 16.17
CA VAL A 448 -7.24 -6.94 17.03
C VAL A 448 -6.44 -6.08 17.99
N GLN A 449 -6.66 -6.25 19.30
CA GLN A 449 -5.85 -5.58 20.31
C GLN A 449 -4.40 -6.11 20.25
N LEU A 450 -3.42 -5.29 20.62
CA LEU A 450 -2.05 -5.80 20.71
C LEU A 450 -1.93 -6.92 21.77
N PRO A 451 -1.25 -8.03 21.44
CA PRO A 451 -1.03 -9.14 22.36
C PRO A 451 -0.02 -8.73 23.45
N ASN A 452 0.24 -9.56 24.45
CA ASN A 452 1.38 -9.36 25.37
C ASN A 452 2.70 -9.58 24.62
N TYR A 453 3.67 -8.75 24.94
CA TYR A 453 5.02 -8.82 24.41
C TYR A 453 5.99 -8.19 25.44
N MET A 454 7.28 -8.53 25.36
CA MET A 454 8.34 -8.11 26.29
C MET A 454 8.28 -8.76 27.68
N LYS A 455 9.34 -8.54 28.47
CA LYS A 455 9.44 -9.02 29.84
C LYS A 455 8.38 -8.36 30.72
N LYS A 456 7.92 -9.09 31.73
CA LYS A 456 7.09 -8.52 32.78
C LYS A 456 7.89 -7.49 33.59
N HIS A 457 7.19 -6.51 34.14
CA HIS A 457 7.73 -5.61 35.13
C HIS A 457 7.26 -6.01 36.52
N ASP A 458 8.19 -6.07 37.48
CA ASP A 458 7.89 -6.42 38.87
C ASP A 458 7.09 -5.34 39.60
N LYS A 459 7.16 -4.09 39.12
CA LYS A 459 6.43 -2.94 39.64
C LYS A 459 5.48 -2.39 38.56
N PRO A 460 4.37 -1.76 38.95
CA PRO A 460 3.55 -1.01 37.99
C PRO A 460 4.38 0.08 37.32
N THR A 461 4.34 0.13 36.00
CA THR A 461 5.05 1.13 35.19
C THR A 461 4.12 1.70 34.14
N ASP A 462 4.47 2.85 33.57
CA ASP A 462 3.80 3.30 32.35
C ASP A 462 4.23 2.44 31.15
N SER A 463 3.36 2.32 30.16
CA SER A 463 3.56 1.44 29.00
C SER A 463 2.94 2.05 27.76
N GLY A 464 3.78 2.35 26.76
CA GLY A 464 3.30 2.78 25.44
C GLY A 464 2.45 1.71 24.74
N TRP A 465 2.74 0.43 25.03
CA TRP A 465 1.97 -0.71 24.55
C TRP A 465 0.55 -0.73 25.16
N ALA A 466 0.42 -0.51 26.48
CA ALA A 466 -0.86 -0.41 27.15
C ALA A 466 -1.67 0.82 26.70
N ARG A 467 -1.02 1.97 26.50
CA ARG A 467 -1.65 3.17 25.91
C ARG A 467 -2.19 2.89 24.51
N LEU A 468 -1.48 2.12 23.69
CA LEU A 468 -1.98 1.75 22.37
C LEU A 468 -3.17 0.77 22.45
N ARG A 469 -3.16 -0.18 23.39
CA ARG A 469 -4.33 -1.03 23.68
C ARG A 469 -5.55 -0.22 24.12
N GLU A 470 -5.34 0.82 24.94
CA GLU A 470 -6.38 1.79 25.32
C GLU A 470 -6.92 2.52 24.09
N ALA A 471 -6.06 2.99 23.17
CA ALA A 471 -6.50 3.62 21.93
C ALA A 471 -7.33 2.67 21.05
N GLN A 472 -6.96 1.38 20.96
CA GLN A 472 -7.72 0.35 20.26
C GLN A 472 -9.09 0.08 20.92
N LEU A 473 -9.15 0.05 22.25
CA LEU A 473 -10.42 -0.06 22.99
C LEU A 473 -11.29 1.16 22.74
N LYS A 474 -10.73 2.36 22.83
CA LYS A 474 -11.44 3.62 22.58
C LYS A 474 -12.08 3.59 21.20
N ALA A 475 -11.34 3.20 20.15
CA ALA A 475 -11.87 3.05 18.79
C ALA A 475 -13.07 2.09 18.72
N ALA A 476 -12.98 0.92 19.35
CA ALA A 476 -14.09 -0.03 19.37
C ALA A 476 -15.33 0.42 20.15
N LEU A 477 -15.17 1.34 21.11
CA LEU A 477 -16.28 1.88 21.90
C LEU A 477 -16.95 3.10 21.26
N THR A 478 -16.19 3.90 20.50
CA THR A 478 -16.67 5.19 19.97
C THR A 478 -17.00 5.16 18.48
N ILE A 479 -16.41 4.24 17.72
CA ILE A 479 -16.68 4.10 16.29
C ILE A 479 -17.82 3.09 16.10
N PRO A 480 -18.97 3.48 15.49
CA PRO A 480 -20.09 2.57 15.25
C PRO A 480 -19.67 1.35 14.43
N ASN A 481 -20.41 0.23 14.57
CA ASN A 481 -20.17 -1.03 13.82
C ASN A 481 -18.72 -1.52 13.89
N THR A 482 -18.07 -1.33 15.05
CA THR A 482 -16.70 -1.75 15.31
C THR A 482 -16.67 -2.68 16.54
N SER A 483 -15.80 -3.69 16.52
CA SER A 483 -15.56 -4.55 17.68
C SER A 483 -14.07 -4.81 17.86
N LEU A 484 -13.69 -5.26 19.07
CA LEU A 484 -12.30 -5.52 19.45
C LEU A 484 -12.16 -6.94 19.98
N ALA A 485 -11.22 -7.70 19.41
CA ALA A 485 -10.69 -8.90 20.02
C ALA A 485 -9.55 -8.55 20.99
N VAL A 486 -9.77 -8.73 22.29
CA VAL A 486 -8.71 -8.63 23.32
C VAL A 486 -7.81 -9.86 23.23
N THR A 487 -6.48 -9.68 23.30
CA THR A 487 -5.50 -10.75 22.96
C THR A 487 -4.27 -10.83 23.88
N TYR A 488 -4.20 -10.06 24.97
CA TYR A 488 -2.99 -10.03 25.81
C TYR A 488 -2.67 -11.34 26.55
N ASP A 489 -3.50 -12.38 26.43
CA ASP A 489 -3.27 -13.71 27.00
C ASP A 489 -2.81 -14.75 25.97
N VAL A 490 -2.79 -14.41 24.68
CA VAL A 490 -2.38 -15.30 23.59
C VAL A 490 -1.06 -14.88 22.92
N GLY A 491 -0.39 -13.88 23.49
CA GLY A 491 0.95 -13.42 23.11
C GLY A 491 2.07 -14.06 23.92
N GLU A 492 3.29 -13.77 23.46
CA GLU A 492 4.52 -14.38 23.93
C GLU A 492 5.47 -13.25 24.37
N TRP A 493 6.13 -13.42 25.51
CA TRP A 493 6.97 -12.35 26.07
C TRP A 493 8.23 -12.09 25.24
N ASN A 494 8.66 -13.09 24.47
CA ASN A 494 9.91 -13.11 23.70
C ASN A 494 9.69 -13.17 22.18
N ASP A 495 8.45 -13.26 21.70
CA ASP A 495 8.11 -13.19 20.28
C ASP A 495 6.95 -12.21 20.08
N ILE A 496 7.16 -11.21 19.23
CA ILE A 496 6.16 -10.20 18.89
C ILE A 496 5.03 -10.78 18.01
N HIS A 497 5.25 -11.97 17.42
CA HIS A 497 4.31 -12.67 16.55
C HIS A 497 3.68 -13.89 17.25
N PRO A 498 2.60 -13.73 18.04
CA PRO A 498 1.91 -14.85 18.68
C PRO A 498 1.57 -15.99 17.73
N LEU A 499 1.90 -17.21 18.11
CA LEU A 499 1.54 -18.38 17.31
C LEU A 499 0.06 -18.78 17.44
N ASP A 500 -0.64 -18.45 18.54
CA ASP A 500 -2.06 -18.81 18.73
C ASP A 500 -3.03 -17.88 17.99
N LYS A 501 -2.92 -17.85 16.66
CA LYS A 501 -3.81 -17.11 15.77
C LYS A 501 -5.21 -17.69 15.71
N LYS A 502 -5.38 -18.97 16.06
CA LYS A 502 -6.68 -19.65 16.12
C LYS A 502 -7.57 -19.05 17.21
N SER A 503 -7.02 -18.80 18.40
CA SER A 503 -7.76 -18.11 19.47
C SER A 503 -8.11 -16.67 19.12
N VAL A 504 -7.23 -15.95 18.43
CA VAL A 504 -7.51 -14.59 17.93
C VAL A 504 -8.67 -14.60 16.93
N ALA A 505 -8.64 -15.52 15.94
CA ALA A 505 -9.70 -15.67 14.95
C ALA A 505 -11.06 -15.94 15.58
N LYS A 506 -11.13 -16.85 16.55
CA LYS A 506 -12.37 -17.17 17.29
C LYS A 506 -12.96 -15.94 17.98
N ARG A 507 -12.12 -15.11 18.62
CA ARG A 507 -12.57 -13.88 19.30
C ARG A 507 -13.05 -12.83 18.30
N LEU A 508 -12.34 -12.64 17.19
CA LEU A 508 -12.78 -11.77 16.10
C LEU A 508 -14.13 -12.22 15.52
N PHE A 509 -14.30 -13.53 15.36
CA PHE A 509 -15.50 -14.08 14.76
C PHE A 509 -16.74 -13.86 15.62
N LEU A 510 -16.63 -13.76 16.96
CA LEU A 510 -17.75 -13.32 17.81
C LEU A 510 -18.24 -11.92 17.42
N GLY A 511 -17.32 -11.02 17.08
CA GLY A 511 -17.64 -9.70 16.54
C GLY A 511 -18.35 -9.80 15.20
N ALA A 512 -17.85 -10.63 14.28
CA ALA A 512 -18.46 -10.86 12.97
C ALA A 512 -19.89 -11.42 13.07
N LYS A 513 -20.10 -12.43 13.92
CA LYS A 513 -21.43 -12.97 14.24
C LYS A 513 -22.41 -11.88 14.68
N LYS A 514 -21.98 -10.99 15.58
CA LYS A 514 -22.82 -9.91 16.08
C LYS A 514 -23.08 -8.83 15.02
N LEU A 515 -22.03 -8.32 14.37
CA LEU A 515 -22.11 -7.11 13.54
C LEU A 515 -22.45 -7.40 12.07
N ALA A 516 -21.93 -8.49 11.50
CA ALA A 516 -22.12 -8.82 10.09
C ALA A 516 -23.23 -9.85 9.84
N TYR A 517 -23.58 -10.65 10.85
CA TYR A 517 -24.66 -11.64 10.79
C TYR A 517 -25.84 -11.33 11.71
N GLY A 518 -25.78 -10.24 12.48
CA GLY A 518 -26.91 -9.73 13.28
C GLY A 518 -27.27 -10.59 14.50
N GLU A 519 -26.39 -11.49 14.93
CA GLU A 519 -26.67 -12.34 16.09
C GLU A 519 -26.62 -11.56 17.41
N LYS A 520 -27.55 -11.90 18.31
CA LYS A 520 -27.57 -11.38 19.67
C LYS A 520 -26.68 -12.23 20.57
N LEU A 521 -25.39 -11.89 20.65
CA LEU A 521 -24.43 -12.55 21.53
C LEU A 521 -23.46 -11.58 22.23
N VAL A 522 -22.75 -12.12 23.22
CA VAL A 522 -21.65 -11.46 23.93
C VAL A 522 -20.36 -11.63 23.13
N CYS A 523 -19.78 -10.52 22.67
CA CYS A 523 -18.55 -10.52 21.87
C CYS A 523 -17.41 -9.67 22.46
N GLN A 524 -17.61 -9.08 23.64
CA GLN A 524 -16.61 -8.28 24.35
C GLN A 524 -16.60 -8.63 25.83
N GLY A 525 -15.45 -8.44 26.48
CA GLY A 525 -15.33 -8.57 27.93
C GLY A 525 -15.75 -7.29 28.67
N PRO A 526 -15.56 -7.26 30.00
CA PRO A 526 -15.94 -6.10 30.81
C PRO A 526 -15.23 -4.81 30.40
N VAL A 527 -15.98 -3.71 30.43
CA VAL A 527 -15.50 -2.36 30.13
C VAL A 527 -15.68 -1.48 31.36
N TYR A 528 -14.60 -0.82 31.79
CA TYR A 528 -14.63 0.15 32.87
C TYR A 528 -15.60 1.30 32.52
N LYS A 529 -16.44 1.71 33.49
CA LYS A 529 -17.41 2.80 33.33
C LYS A 529 -17.12 4.00 34.22
N ASP A 530 -16.88 3.74 35.51
CA ASP A 530 -16.81 4.80 36.52
C ASP A 530 -16.02 4.35 37.76
N MET A 531 -15.52 5.32 38.52
CA MET A 531 -14.73 5.14 39.72
C MET A 531 -15.25 6.01 40.87
N LYS A 532 -15.38 5.40 42.06
CA LYS A 532 -15.70 6.10 43.31
C LYS A 532 -14.65 5.82 44.38
N ILE A 533 -14.14 6.85 45.03
CA ILE A 533 -13.25 6.73 46.20
C ILE A 533 -14.10 6.58 47.46
N GLU A 534 -13.77 5.61 48.32
CA GLU A 534 -14.40 5.41 49.62
C GLU A 534 -13.34 5.16 50.70
N GLY A 535 -12.92 6.22 51.40
CA GLY A 535 -11.83 6.12 52.38
C GLY A 535 -10.51 5.74 51.69
N ASN A 536 -9.92 4.62 52.10
CA ASN A 536 -8.63 4.12 51.59
C ASN A 536 -8.76 3.11 50.43
N ARG A 537 -9.92 3.06 49.75
CA ARG A 537 -10.18 2.13 48.65
C ARG A 537 -10.89 2.82 47.50
N ILE A 538 -10.74 2.23 46.32
CA ILE A 538 -11.41 2.65 45.10
C ILE A 538 -12.40 1.57 44.66
N ILE A 539 -13.62 1.98 44.33
CA ILE A 539 -14.67 1.12 43.77
C ILE A 539 -14.83 1.45 42.29
N LEU A 540 -14.48 0.48 41.46
CA LEU A 540 -14.64 0.54 40.00
C LEU A 540 -15.96 -0.10 39.60
N THR A 541 -16.74 0.58 38.76
CA THR A 541 -17.97 0.05 38.17
C THR A 541 -17.71 -0.37 36.72
N PHE A 542 -18.19 -1.55 36.35
CA PHE A 542 -18.04 -2.09 35.00
C PHE A 542 -19.37 -2.28 34.29
N ASP A 543 -19.35 -1.99 33.01
CA ASP A 543 -20.24 -2.61 32.05
C ASP A 543 -19.74 -4.02 31.76
N THR A 544 -20.48 -5.01 32.22
CA THR A 544 -19.98 -6.39 32.21
C THR A 544 -19.96 -7.02 30.82
N GLN A 545 -20.69 -6.42 29.86
CA GLN A 545 -20.86 -6.95 28.51
C GLN A 545 -21.20 -8.45 28.53
N GLY A 546 -22.18 -8.87 29.35
CA GLY A 546 -22.54 -10.28 29.51
C GLY A 546 -23.13 -10.63 30.87
N ARG A 547 -22.93 -11.88 31.33
CA ARG A 547 -23.57 -12.43 32.56
C ARG A 547 -22.91 -12.04 33.89
N GLY A 548 -22.15 -10.94 33.92
CA GLY A 548 -21.44 -10.43 35.11
C GLY A 548 -19.94 -10.66 35.10
N LEU A 549 -19.24 -10.12 36.11
CA LEU A 549 -17.79 -10.22 36.26
C LEU A 549 -17.37 -11.60 36.81
N LYS A 550 -16.16 -12.02 36.42
CA LYS A 550 -15.48 -13.23 36.88
C LYS A 550 -13.97 -12.99 36.90
N SER A 551 -13.27 -13.72 37.74
CA SER A 551 -11.81 -13.86 37.69
C SER A 551 -11.45 -15.23 37.11
N ARG A 552 -10.52 -15.26 36.15
CA ARG A 552 -9.97 -16.51 35.59
C ARG A 552 -8.83 -17.01 36.48
N GLY A 553 -9.01 -18.18 37.11
CA GLY A 553 -7.91 -18.86 37.81
C GLY A 553 -7.55 -18.28 39.18
N GLY A 554 -8.52 -17.72 39.93
CA GLY A 554 -8.34 -17.38 41.36
C GLY A 554 -8.56 -15.90 41.68
N ALA A 555 -7.80 -15.36 42.64
CA ALA A 555 -7.86 -13.95 43.03
C ALA A 555 -7.53 -13.02 41.84
N LEU A 556 -8.11 -11.81 41.82
CA LEU A 556 -7.81 -10.83 40.78
C LEU A 556 -6.35 -10.39 40.84
N LYS A 557 -5.75 -10.21 39.67
CA LYS A 557 -4.36 -9.77 39.50
C LYS A 557 -4.28 -8.53 38.61
N HIS A 558 -3.12 -7.89 38.61
CA HIS A 558 -2.80 -6.73 37.74
C HIS A 558 -3.64 -5.48 37.98
N PHE A 559 -4.15 -5.29 39.20
CA PHE A 559 -4.65 -3.98 39.63
C PHE A 559 -3.51 -3.22 40.30
N ALA A 560 -3.28 -1.99 39.85
CA ALA A 560 -2.35 -1.07 40.47
C ALA A 560 -3.11 0.17 40.95
N ILE A 561 -2.77 0.70 42.12
CA ILE A 561 -3.42 1.86 42.74
C ILE A 561 -2.37 2.91 43.08
N ALA A 562 -2.71 4.19 42.94
CA ALA A 562 -1.84 5.32 43.24
C ALA A 562 -2.57 6.39 44.07
N GLY A 563 -1.82 7.08 44.92
CA GLY A 563 -2.24 8.32 45.55
C GLY A 563 -1.90 9.56 44.71
N GLU A 564 -2.01 10.75 45.31
CA GLU A 564 -1.75 12.03 44.64
C GLU A 564 -0.31 12.18 44.13
N ASP A 565 0.64 11.43 44.71
CA ASP A 565 2.05 11.40 44.30
C ASP A 565 2.29 10.65 42.97
N ARG A 566 1.22 10.06 42.39
CA ARG A 566 1.20 9.34 41.12
C ARG A 566 2.07 8.08 41.08
N LYS A 567 2.49 7.58 42.23
CA LYS A 567 3.26 6.34 42.33
C LYS A 567 2.32 5.16 42.47
N PHE A 568 2.27 4.34 41.41
CA PHE A 568 1.47 3.13 41.41
C PHE A 568 2.16 2.00 42.17
N VAL A 569 1.41 1.34 43.06
CA VAL A 569 1.76 0.07 43.70
C VAL A 569 0.75 -1.01 43.30
N TRP A 570 1.13 -2.28 43.41
CA TRP A 570 0.17 -3.37 43.21
C TRP A 570 -0.90 -3.33 44.32
N ALA A 571 -2.12 -3.72 43.97
CA ALA A 571 -3.29 -3.62 44.83
C ALA A 571 -4.07 -4.93 44.91
N ASP A 572 -4.68 -5.17 46.06
CA ASP A 572 -5.68 -6.20 46.21
C ASP A 572 -6.97 -5.77 45.52
N ALA A 573 -7.62 -6.71 44.83
CA ALA A 573 -8.86 -6.45 44.11
C ALA A 573 -9.89 -7.57 44.33
N VAL A 574 -11.14 -7.18 44.60
CA VAL A 574 -12.25 -8.13 44.86
C VAL A 574 -13.49 -7.76 44.06
N ILE A 575 -14.09 -8.74 43.39
CA ILE A 575 -15.35 -8.59 42.66
C ILE A 575 -16.52 -8.53 43.65
N LYS A 576 -17.37 -7.50 43.54
CA LYS A 576 -18.66 -7.36 44.24
C LYS A 576 -19.75 -6.99 43.23
N GLY A 577 -20.48 -7.99 42.73
CA GLY A 577 -21.48 -7.79 41.68
C GLY A 577 -20.84 -7.35 40.36
N ASN A 578 -21.24 -6.19 39.84
CA ASN A 578 -20.62 -5.55 38.67
C ASN A 578 -19.49 -4.57 39.02
N LYS A 579 -19.01 -4.59 40.26
CA LYS A 579 -17.96 -3.71 40.76
C LYS A 579 -16.70 -4.48 41.10
N VAL A 580 -15.55 -3.81 41.03
CA VAL A 580 -14.29 -4.27 41.61
C VAL A 580 -13.86 -3.27 42.67
N VAL A 581 -13.61 -3.75 43.88
CA VAL A 581 -13.08 -2.96 44.99
C VAL A 581 -11.58 -3.16 45.03
N VAL A 582 -10.82 -2.07 44.95
CA VAL A 582 -9.35 -2.05 44.86
C VAL A 582 -8.77 -1.29 46.03
N SER A 583 -7.77 -1.85 46.71
CA SER A 583 -7.11 -1.23 47.87
C SER A 583 -5.66 -1.70 48.01
N SER A 584 -4.83 -0.90 48.66
CA SER A 584 -3.48 -1.30 49.07
C SER A 584 -3.19 -0.74 50.46
N SER A 585 -2.50 -1.50 51.31
CA SER A 585 -2.03 -1.02 52.61
C SER A 585 -0.95 0.07 52.49
N GLU A 586 -0.34 0.23 51.31
CA GLU A 586 0.68 1.24 51.04
C GLU A 586 0.07 2.60 50.63
N ILE A 587 -1.23 2.67 50.32
CA ILE A 587 -1.89 3.88 49.81
C ILE A 587 -3.10 4.24 50.68
N GLU A 588 -2.93 5.24 51.54
CA GLU A 588 -4.00 5.72 52.43
C GLU A 588 -5.06 6.57 51.71
N HIS A 589 -4.64 7.37 50.73
CA HIS A 589 -5.49 8.30 49.97
C HIS A 589 -5.42 8.02 48.47
N PRO A 590 -6.09 6.96 47.98
CA PRO A 590 -5.99 6.58 46.58
C PRO A 590 -6.80 7.50 45.67
N VAL A 591 -6.24 7.82 44.51
CA VAL A 591 -6.86 8.70 43.49
C VAL A 591 -6.93 8.08 42.09
N ALA A 592 -6.19 7.00 41.82
CA ALA A 592 -6.19 6.36 40.51
C ALA A 592 -5.98 4.85 40.58
N VAL A 593 -6.55 4.13 39.62
CA VAL A 593 -6.35 2.69 39.39
C VAL A 593 -5.98 2.44 37.93
N ARG A 594 -5.11 1.45 37.73
CA ARG A 594 -4.78 0.87 36.43
C ARG A 594 -5.01 -0.63 36.47
N TYR A 595 -5.51 -1.20 35.38
CA TYR A 595 -5.69 -2.63 35.23
C TYR A 595 -4.96 -3.14 33.98
N ALA A 596 -4.18 -4.22 34.14
CA ALA A 596 -3.41 -4.85 33.06
C ALA A 596 -2.52 -3.85 32.27
N TRP A 597 -2.10 -2.76 32.93
CA TRP A 597 -1.34 -1.67 32.34
C TRP A 597 0.15 -2.00 32.29
N SER A 598 0.53 -2.82 31.32
CA SER A 598 1.90 -3.29 31.11
C SER A 598 2.05 -3.81 29.68
N ASP A 599 3.28 -3.88 29.18
CA ASP A 599 3.59 -4.53 27.90
C ASP A 599 3.16 -6.02 27.95
N ASN A 600 3.42 -6.68 29.08
CA ASN A 600 3.10 -8.09 29.32
C ASN A 600 2.28 -8.33 30.59
N PRO A 601 0.95 -8.20 30.54
CA PRO A 601 0.05 -8.49 31.64
C PRO A 601 -0.51 -9.93 31.56
N SER A 602 0.33 -10.93 31.22
CA SER A 602 -0.15 -12.30 30.93
C SER A 602 -0.88 -13.00 32.09
N ASP A 603 -0.70 -12.58 33.34
CA ASP A 603 -1.46 -13.09 34.49
C ASP A 603 -2.68 -12.24 34.86
N ALA A 604 -2.99 -11.18 34.10
CA ALA A 604 -4.22 -10.43 34.24
C ALA A 604 -5.43 -11.31 33.90
N ASN A 605 -6.47 -11.24 34.74
CA ASN A 605 -7.49 -12.28 34.76
C ASN A 605 -8.93 -11.82 34.98
N LEU A 606 -9.23 -10.51 34.92
CA LEU A 606 -10.60 -10.03 34.93
C LEU A 606 -11.27 -10.39 33.59
N CYS A 607 -12.39 -11.10 33.67
CA CYS A 607 -13.22 -11.45 32.54
C CYS A 607 -14.71 -11.32 32.89
N ASN A 608 -15.59 -11.50 31.90
CA ASN A 608 -16.99 -11.77 32.18
C ASN A 608 -17.20 -13.27 32.41
N LYS A 609 -18.40 -13.65 32.89
CA LYS A 609 -18.76 -15.07 33.08
C LYS A 609 -18.81 -15.88 31.78
N ASP A 610 -18.81 -15.20 30.64
CA ASP A 610 -18.74 -15.79 29.30
C ASP A 610 -17.28 -16.06 28.85
N GLY A 611 -16.30 -15.68 29.67
CA GLY A 611 -14.88 -15.99 29.46
C GLY A 611 -14.11 -14.96 28.65
N LEU A 612 -14.72 -13.83 28.29
CA LEU A 612 -14.07 -12.75 27.55
C LEU A 612 -13.36 -11.78 28.49
N LEU A 613 -12.10 -11.50 28.20
CA LEU A 613 -11.20 -10.68 29.01
C LEU A 613 -11.58 -9.20 28.96
N ALA A 614 -11.46 -8.53 30.11
CA ALA A 614 -11.49 -7.08 30.17
C ALA A 614 -10.23 -6.53 29.48
N SER A 615 -10.39 -5.51 28.63
CA SER A 615 -9.25 -4.78 28.06
C SER A 615 -8.49 -4.03 29.15
N PRO A 616 -7.17 -3.82 29.01
CA PRO A 616 -6.43 -2.89 29.87
C PRO A 616 -7.08 -1.50 29.86
N PHE A 617 -7.06 -0.85 31.03
CA PHE A 617 -7.60 0.51 31.23
C PHE A 617 -6.87 1.22 32.36
N ARG A 618 -7.08 2.54 32.43
CA ARG A 618 -6.68 3.41 33.54
C ARG A 618 -7.80 4.37 33.91
N THR A 619 -7.75 4.91 35.12
CA THR A 619 -8.67 5.96 35.58
C THR A 619 -8.01 7.33 35.66
N ASP A 620 -6.69 7.42 35.55
CA ASP A 620 -5.95 8.68 35.50
C ASP A 620 -5.93 9.28 34.09
N ILE A 621 -5.74 10.60 34.04
CA ILE A 621 -5.54 11.39 32.81
C ILE A 621 -4.09 11.87 32.66
N TRP A 622 -3.15 11.19 33.32
CA TRP A 622 -1.76 11.62 33.44
C TRP A 622 -0.89 11.33 32.21
#